data_AF-A0A8T6C5A5-F1
#
_entry.id   AF-A0A8T6C5A5-F1
#
_cell.length_a   1.000
_cell.length_b   1.000
_cell.length_c   1.000
_cell.angle_alpha   90.00
_cell.angle_beta   90.00
_cell.angle_gamma   90.00
#
_symmetry.space_group_name_H-M   'P 1'
#
loop_
_entity.id
_entity.type
_entity.pdbx_description
1 polymer ?
#
loop_
_entity_poly.entity_id
_entity_poly.type
_entity_poly.pdbx_seq_one_letter_code
_entity_poly.pdbx_strand_id
1 'polypeptide(L)'
;MPPAEPLEVFLLLAGIQSLRGYRQLGVKTRLAIGLSILALLVLAVGLVSLSLGPVDIPVSHVAWIALSAVGFDVPEFGRTEQLVIDQIRLPRIIVGAAVGMALGVAGATMQGLFRNPMADPGIIGVSAGG
;
A
#
# COMPACT_ATOMS: atom_id res chain seq x y z
N MET A 1 -19.19 6.31 -53.06
CA MET A 1 -18.30 6.46 -51.90
C MET A 1 -17.11 5.54 -52.17
N PRO A 2 -15.93 6.07 -52.54
CA PRO A 2 -14.77 5.23 -52.86
C PRO A 2 -14.31 4.47 -51.59
N PRO A 3 -13.87 3.19 -51.72
CA PRO A 3 -13.30 2.45 -50.61
C PRO A 3 -12.00 3.13 -50.16
N ALA A 4 -11.81 3.28 -48.85
CA ALA A 4 -10.59 3.87 -48.30
C ALA A 4 -9.37 3.02 -48.73
N GLU A 5 -8.34 3.69 -49.22
CA GLU A 5 -7.07 3.07 -49.60
C GLU A 5 -6.48 2.34 -48.36
N PRO A 6 -5.88 1.16 -48.51
CA PRO A 6 -5.41 0.33 -47.38
C PRO A 6 -4.41 1.07 -46.46
N LEU A 7 -3.72 2.09 -46.98
CA LEU A 7 -2.83 2.97 -46.21
C LEU A 7 -3.55 3.87 -45.21
N GLU A 8 -4.74 4.40 -45.54
CA GLU A 8 -5.51 5.26 -44.64
C GLU A 8 -6.04 4.48 -43.44
N VAL A 9 -6.49 3.24 -43.68
CA VAL A 9 -6.92 2.33 -42.60
C VAL A 9 -5.74 1.98 -41.69
N PHE A 10 -4.55 1.74 -42.26
CA PHE A 10 -3.34 1.47 -41.48
C PHE A 10 -2.92 2.66 -40.60
N LEU A 11 -2.90 3.89 -41.15
CA LEU A 11 -2.56 5.10 -40.40
C LEU A 11 -3.57 5.41 -39.30
N LEU A 12 -4.87 5.18 -39.55
CA LEU A 12 -5.93 5.37 -38.57
C LEU A 12 -5.83 4.37 -37.42
N LEU A 13 -5.56 3.08 -37.72
CA LEU A 13 -5.33 2.05 -36.70
C LEU A 13 -4.07 2.33 -35.88
N ALA A 14 -2.97 2.73 -36.54
CA ALA A 14 -1.73 3.12 -35.86
C ALA A 14 -1.94 4.34 -34.95
N GLY A 15 -2.72 5.33 -35.39
CA GLY A 15 -3.10 6.50 -34.58
C GLY A 15 -3.92 6.13 -33.33
N ILE A 16 -4.91 5.24 -33.47
CA ILE A 16 -5.70 4.75 -32.33
C ILE A 16 -4.84 3.94 -31.34
N GLN A 17 -3.91 3.12 -31.84
CA GLN A 17 -2.96 2.38 -31.00
C GLN A 17 -2.02 3.31 -30.23
N SER A 18 -1.50 4.35 -30.90
CA SER A 18 -0.66 5.39 -30.28
C SER A 18 -1.41 6.13 -29.17
N LEU A 19 -2.64 6.58 -29.42
CA LEU A 19 -3.46 7.27 -28.41
C LEU A 19 -3.80 6.37 -27.20
N ARG A 20 -4.06 5.08 -27.42
CA ARG A 20 -4.20 4.10 -26.34
C ARG A 20 -2.90 3.94 -25.54
N GLY A 21 -1.76 3.89 -26.21
CA GLY A 21 -0.43 3.83 -25.59
C GLY A 21 -0.13 5.04 -24.70
N TYR A 22 -0.35 6.26 -25.21
CA TYR A 22 -0.18 7.51 -24.46
C TYR A 22 -1.09 7.57 -23.22
N ARG A 23 -2.37 7.18 -23.36
CA ARG A 23 -3.31 7.17 -22.22
C ARG A 23 -2.94 6.13 -21.16
N GLN A 24 -2.47 4.96 -21.57
CA GLN A 24 -2.02 3.92 -20.64
C GLN A 24 -0.72 4.30 -19.91
N LEU A 25 0.20 5.00 -20.58
CA LEU A 25 1.45 5.46 -19.96
C LEU A 25 1.16 6.40 -18.78
N GLY A 26 0.25 7.38 -18.97
CA GLY A 26 -0.12 8.31 -17.91
C GLY A 26 -0.79 7.65 -16.69
N VAL A 27 -1.64 6.65 -16.91
CA VAL A 27 -2.29 5.90 -15.83
C VAL A 27 -1.29 5.03 -15.06
N LYS A 28 -0.42 4.29 -15.77
CA LYS A 28 0.60 3.45 -15.15
C LYS A 28 1.57 4.26 -14.30
N THR A 29 2.02 5.42 -14.80
CA THR A 29 2.92 6.30 -14.05
C THR A 29 2.24 6.87 -12.80
N ARG A 30 0.98 7.32 -12.88
CA ARG A 30 0.24 7.82 -11.71
C ARG A 30 0.04 6.73 -10.65
N LEU A 31 -0.31 5.52 -11.06
CA LEU A 31 -0.43 4.38 -10.16
C LEU A 31 0.91 4.01 -9.53
N ALA A 32 1.98 3.95 -10.32
CA ALA A 32 3.33 3.66 -9.81
C ALA A 32 3.77 4.71 -8.78
N ILE A 33 3.59 6.00 -9.06
CA ILE A 33 3.89 7.07 -8.11
C ILE A 33 3.04 6.93 -6.84
N GLY A 34 1.73 6.70 -6.98
CA GLY A 34 0.82 6.54 -5.85
C GLY A 34 1.19 5.35 -4.96
N LEU A 35 1.48 4.19 -5.55
CA LEU A 35 1.91 2.99 -4.84
C LEU A 35 3.27 3.18 -4.16
N SER A 36 4.22 3.85 -4.82
CA SER A 36 5.52 4.17 -4.23
C SER A 36 5.39 5.09 -3.01
N ILE A 37 4.55 6.14 -3.11
CA ILE A 37 4.27 7.04 -1.98
C ILE A 37 3.61 6.27 -0.83
N LEU A 38 2.61 5.43 -1.14
CA LEU A 38 1.93 4.62 -0.12
C LEU A 38 2.88 3.67 0.59
N ALA A 39 3.76 2.97 -0.16
CA ALA A 39 4.77 2.09 0.41
C ALA A 39 5.73 2.84 1.33
N LEU A 40 6.19 4.03 0.91
CA LEU A 40 7.06 4.87 1.73
C LEU A 40 6.36 5.34 3.02
N LEU A 41 5.09 5.72 2.93
CA LEU A 41 4.29 6.12 4.09
C LEU A 41 4.09 4.96 5.07
N VAL A 42 3.77 3.75 4.59
CA VAL A 42 3.62 2.56 5.44
C VAL A 42 4.92 2.26 6.17
N LEU A 43 6.06 2.32 5.47
CA LEU A 43 7.38 2.12 6.07
C LEU A 43 7.67 3.19 7.14
N ALA A 44 7.46 4.48 6.82
CA ALA A 44 7.70 5.58 7.73
C ALA A 44 6.84 5.48 9.00
N VAL A 45 5.55 5.20 8.86
CA VAL A 45 4.63 5.03 9.99
C VAL A 45 5.00 3.79 10.82
N GLY A 46 5.40 2.69 10.18
CA GLY A 46 5.90 1.50 10.88
C GLY A 46 7.12 1.80 11.75
N LEU A 47 8.10 2.54 11.22
CA LEU A 47 9.29 2.96 11.97
C LEU A 47 8.92 3.88 13.14
N VAL A 48 8.07 4.88 12.91
CA VAL A 48 7.59 5.77 13.98
C VAL A 48 6.82 4.99 15.06
N SER A 49 5.98 4.04 14.67
CA SER A 49 5.24 3.19 15.60
C SER A 49 6.15 2.28 16.42
N LEU A 50 7.32 1.91 15.90
CA LEU A 50 8.35 1.18 16.66
C LEU A 50 9.08 2.07 17.66
N SER A 51 9.26 3.37 17.36
CA SER A 51 9.89 4.32 18.28
C SER A 51 8.95 4.79 19.39
N LEU A 52 7.65 4.93 19.11
CA LEU A 52 6.65 5.38 20.08
C LEU A 52 6.30 4.27 21.08
N GLY A 53 6.61 4.48 22.34
CA GLY A 53 6.17 3.61 23.43
C GLY A 53 6.66 4.07 24.80
N PRO A 54 6.26 3.39 25.90
CA PRO A 54 6.62 3.77 27.27
C PRO A 54 8.13 3.68 27.57
N VAL A 55 8.84 2.92 26.74
CA VAL A 55 10.30 2.81 26.76
C VAL A 55 10.82 3.66 25.61
N ASP A 56 11.60 4.69 25.91
CA ASP A 56 12.25 5.55 24.93
C ASP A 56 13.33 4.74 24.19
N ILE A 57 13.03 4.34 22.96
CA ILE A 57 13.98 3.63 22.11
C ILE A 57 14.48 4.62 21.05
N PRO A 58 15.79 4.90 20.97
CA PRO A 58 16.34 5.82 19.99
C PRO A 58 15.98 5.39 18.57
N VAL A 59 15.65 6.35 17.71
CA VAL A 59 15.27 6.10 16.29
C VAL A 59 16.37 5.35 15.52
N SER A 60 17.63 5.50 15.94
CA SER A 60 18.77 4.76 15.41
C SER A 60 18.66 3.25 15.65
N HIS A 61 18.16 2.83 16.82
CA HIS A 61 18.00 1.42 17.17
C HIS A 61 16.87 0.77 16.36
N VAL A 62 15.81 1.54 16.09
CA VAL A 62 14.69 1.09 15.24
C VAL A 62 15.14 0.86 13.79
N ALA A 63 15.99 1.74 13.24
CA ALA A 63 16.55 1.56 11.91
C ALA A 63 17.44 0.29 11.82
N TRP A 64 18.26 0.05 12.84
CA TRP A 64 19.07 -1.15 12.95
C TRP A 64 18.21 -2.42 13.06
N ILE A 65 17.16 -2.41 13.88
CA ILE A 65 16.25 -3.57 14.03
C ILE A 65 15.42 -3.82 12.76
N ALA A 66 15.03 -2.77 12.04
CA ALA A 66 14.43 -2.93 10.72
C ALA A 66 15.43 -3.57 9.72
N LEU A 67 16.71 -3.23 9.81
CA LEU A 67 17.79 -3.87 9.03
C LEU A 67 18.01 -5.33 9.46
N SER A 68 17.90 -5.65 10.76
CA SER A 68 18.07 -7.02 11.26
C SER A 68 16.96 -7.95 10.83
N ALA A 69 15.73 -7.45 10.72
CA ALA A 69 14.61 -8.19 10.13
C ALA A 69 14.86 -8.57 8.65
N VAL A 70 15.75 -7.85 7.96
CA VAL A 70 16.20 -8.12 6.58
C VAL A 70 17.48 -8.96 6.55
N GLY A 71 18.02 -9.35 7.71
CA GLY A 71 19.17 -10.25 7.84
C GLY A 71 20.53 -9.57 8.03
N PHE A 72 20.56 -8.28 8.38
CA PHE A 72 21.81 -7.60 8.72
C PHE A 72 22.16 -7.76 10.20
N ASP A 73 23.45 -7.94 10.47
CA ASP A 73 23.98 -8.07 11.82
C ASP A 73 23.86 -6.75 12.57
N VAL A 74 23.29 -6.79 13.78
CA VAL A 74 22.95 -5.61 14.57
C VAL A 74 23.72 -5.55 15.87
N PRO A 75 24.05 -4.35 16.36
CA PRO A 75 24.66 -4.19 17.68
C PRO A 75 23.78 -4.82 18.78
N GLU A 76 24.39 -5.47 19.78
CA GLU A 76 23.66 -5.95 20.95
C GLU A 76 23.00 -4.77 21.68
N PHE A 77 21.68 -4.76 21.69
CA PHE A 77 20.86 -3.83 22.48
C PHE A 77 20.45 -4.49 23.80
N GLY A 78 19.96 -3.70 24.76
CA GLY A 78 19.53 -4.23 26.06
C GLY A 78 18.47 -5.33 25.89
N ARG A 79 18.62 -6.46 26.58
CA ARG A 79 17.71 -7.63 26.50
C ARG A 79 16.23 -7.28 26.70
N THR A 80 15.94 -6.28 27.53
CA THR A 80 14.57 -5.78 27.76
C THR A 80 13.99 -5.06 26.55
N GLU A 81 14.79 -4.25 25.84
CA GLU A 81 14.35 -3.50 24.66
C GLU A 81 14.02 -4.44 23.50
N GLN A 82 14.87 -5.45 23.28
CA GLN A 82 14.65 -6.49 22.27
C GLN A 82 13.34 -7.25 22.54
N LEU A 83 13.10 -7.68 23.79
CA LEU A 83 11.85 -8.38 24.15
C LEU A 83 10.60 -7.51 23.94
N VAL A 84 10.66 -6.22 24.29
CA VAL A 84 9.53 -5.30 24.06
C VAL A 84 9.26 -5.14 22.57
N ILE A 85 10.29 -5.03 21.74
CA ILE A 85 10.10 -4.90 20.30
C ILE A 85 9.52 -6.19 19.70
N ASP A 86 10.14 -7.33 19.98
CA ASP A 86 9.78 -8.61 19.35
C ASP A 86 8.44 -9.16 19.84
N GLN A 87 8.14 -9.03 21.13
CA GLN A 87 6.94 -9.65 21.72
C GLN A 87 5.76 -8.70 21.89
N ILE A 88 5.97 -7.38 21.81
CA ILE A 88 4.89 -6.40 22.07
C ILE A 88 4.67 -5.49 20.85
N ARG A 89 5.71 -4.80 20.38
CA ARG A 89 5.53 -3.78 19.33
C ARG A 89 5.34 -4.39 17.94
N LEU A 90 6.21 -5.32 17.53
CA LEU A 90 6.11 -5.97 16.21
C LEU A 90 4.78 -6.70 16.00
N PRO A 91 4.30 -7.56 16.93
CA PRO A 91 3.02 -8.23 16.75
C PRO A 91 1.86 -7.25 16.60
N ARG A 92 1.85 -6.16 17.38
CA ARG A 92 0.82 -5.12 17.31
C ARG A 92 0.82 -4.40 15.96
N ILE A 93 1.99 -4.06 15.42
CA ILE A 93 2.12 -3.40 14.11
C ILE A 93 1.62 -4.33 12.99
N ILE A 94 2.01 -5.61 13.03
CA ILE A 94 1.58 -6.61 12.05
C ILE A 94 0.05 -6.76 12.06
N VAL A 95 -0.55 -6.92 13.24
CA VAL A 95 -2.01 -7.02 13.37
C VAL A 95 -2.69 -5.75 12.89
N GLY A 96 -2.20 -4.56 13.30
CA GLY A 96 -2.75 -3.28 12.85
C GLY A 96 -2.71 -3.11 11.33
N ALA A 97 -1.60 -3.49 10.69
CA ALA A 97 -1.45 -3.47 9.24
C ALA A 97 -2.41 -4.45 8.57
N ALA A 98 -2.54 -5.68 9.08
CA ALA A 98 -3.46 -6.69 8.56
C ALA A 98 -4.92 -6.24 8.63
N VAL A 99 -5.33 -5.67 9.77
CA VAL A 99 -6.69 -5.11 9.94
C VAL A 99 -6.92 -3.95 8.99
N GLY A 100 -5.97 -3.01 8.86
CA GLY A 100 -6.07 -1.88 7.94
C GLY A 100 -6.20 -2.32 6.48
N MET A 101 -5.41 -3.32 6.05
CA MET A 101 -5.51 -3.92 4.72
C MET A 101 -6.88 -4.57 4.48
N ALA A 102 -7.37 -5.36 5.44
CA ALA A 102 -8.67 -6.01 5.32
C ALA A 102 -9.81 -4.99 5.19
N LEU A 103 -9.80 -3.93 6.00
CA LEU A 103 -10.79 -2.84 5.93
C LEU A 103 -10.70 -2.07 4.61
N GLY A 104 -9.49 -1.76 4.15
CA GLY A 104 -9.28 -1.10 2.86
C GLY A 104 -9.80 -1.92 1.68
N VAL A 105 -9.54 -3.23 1.66
CA VAL A 105 -10.06 -4.15 0.64
C VAL A 105 -11.59 -4.24 0.72
N ALA A 106 -12.16 -4.40 1.92
CA ALA A 106 -13.61 -4.44 2.09
C ALA A 106 -14.27 -3.14 1.58
N GLY A 107 -13.72 -1.98 1.92
CA GLY A 107 -14.17 -0.67 1.43
C GLY A 107 -14.12 -0.55 -0.10
N ALA A 108 -12.96 -0.85 -0.71
CA ALA A 108 -12.79 -0.78 -2.15
C ALA A 108 -13.74 -1.74 -2.90
N THR A 109 -13.96 -2.93 -2.35
CA THR A 109 -14.87 -3.94 -2.93
C THR A 109 -16.32 -3.46 -2.87
N MET A 110 -16.74 -2.90 -1.74
CA MET A 110 -18.09 -2.33 -1.56
C MET A 110 -18.32 -1.13 -2.49
N GLN A 111 -17.37 -0.20 -2.55
CA GLN A 111 -17.43 0.95 -3.46
C GLN A 111 -17.53 0.52 -4.92
N GLY A 112 -16.81 -0.55 -5.32
CA GLY A 112 -16.89 -1.14 -6.64
C GLY A 112 -18.23 -1.84 -6.94
N LEU A 113 -18.75 -2.60 -5.98
CA LEU A 113 -20.02 -3.32 -6.10
C LEU A 113 -21.21 -2.37 -6.27
N PHE A 114 -21.31 -1.36 -5.40
CA PHE A 114 -22.39 -0.37 -5.45
C PHE A 114 -22.16 0.73 -6.47
N ARG A 115 -20.96 0.80 -7.08
CA ARG A 115 -20.50 1.91 -7.92
C ARG A 115 -20.76 3.26 -7.26
N ASN A 116 -20.61 3.30 -5.94
CA ASN A 116 -20.87 4.46 -5.10
C ASN A 116 -19.66 4.67 -4.19
N PRO A 117 -18.89 5.77 -4.35
CA PRO A 117 -17.72 6.04 -3.51
C PRO A 117 -18.07 6.27 -2.04
N MET A 118 -19.34 6.46 -1.69
CA MET A 118 -19.82 6.61 -0.30
C MET A 118 -20.27 5.29 0.34
N ALA A 119 -20.17 4.15 -0.37
CA ALA A 119 -20.55 2.86 0.18
C ALA A 119 -19.50 2.37 1.20
N ASP A 120 -19.98 1.99 2.38
CA ASP A 120 -19.17 1.51 3.50
C ASP A 120 -19.49 0.03 3.81
N PRO A 121 -18.48 -0.82 4.09
CA PRO A 121 -18.67 -2.22 4.48
C PRO A 121 -19.52 -2.42 5.74
N GLY A 122 -19.74 -1.40 6.58
CA GLY A 122 -20.67 -1.48 7.71
C GLY A 122 -22.15 -1.59 7.33
N ILE A 123 -22.53 -1.23 6.09
CA ILE A 123 -23.94 -1.22 5.63
C ILE A 123 -24.56 -2.64 5.58
N ILE A 124 -23.73 -3.69 5.43
CA ILE A 124 -24.18 -5.10 5.40
C ILE A 124 -24.37 -5.71 6.79
N GLY A 125 -24.24 -4.93 7.86
CA GLY A 125 -24.59 -5.35 9.24
C GLY A 125 -23.56 -6.26 9.92
N VAL A 126 -22.44 -6.56 9.27
CA VAL A 126 -21.37 -7.41 9.82
C VAL A 126 -20.71 -6.85 11.09
N SER A 127 -20.79 -5.53 11.30
CA SER A 127 -20.26 -4.85 12.50
C SER A 127 -21.33 -4.59 13.58
N ALA A 128 -22.62 -4.85 13.29
CA ALA A 128 -23.73 -4.56 14.19
C ALA A 128 -23.99 -5.67 15.23
N GLY A 129 -23.29 -6.80 15.12
CA GLY A 129 -23.13 -7.85 16.15
C GLY A 129 -24.40 -8.16 16.95
N GLY A 130 -25.21 -9.10 16.44
CA GLY A 130 -26.12 -9.89 17.30
C GLY A 130 -25.37 -10.97 18.05
#